data_AF-A0A4Q4CW94-F1
#
_entry.id   AF-A0A4Q4CW94-F1
#
_cell.length_a   1.000
_cell.length_b   1.000
_cell.length_c   1.000
_cell.angle_alpha   90.00
_cell.angle_beta   90.00
_cell.angle_gamma   90.00
#
_symmetry.space_group_name_H-M   'P 1'
#
loop_
_entity.id
_entity.type
_entity.pdbx_description
1 polymer ?
#
loop_
_entity_poly.entity_id
_entity_poly.type
_entity_poly.pdbx_seq_one_letter_code
_entity_poly.pdbx_strand_id
1 'polypeptide(L)'
;PAPHPLEDWGDLRTRDGTTAIVQPLIRPLYATRSAATLLGVALGQLDLAAHDAVRETWHADRAPAAFESWWRRCLHDGVVPDSAAPRVAPPEPRLPELAAMPDHAGLTLVLRPDAAAWDGSFANNAWLQECPRPLTRQVWGNAALLAPAEAARHSLRQGDLARLEVEGRSLEVPVLLDPGIAPGVVALSLGYGRTRAGAIGTGIGADAYRLRRSDALWVLPDLRLTPTGRRAPPVLAQEDQRLEGEARELLPLVPLEAALHGTAEAPDLPSFYPAFRYDGYAWAMTIDTTLCIGCNACVVACQSENNIPVVGPEEVARGRDMHWLRIDTYVQDAGGEQRPGFQPVPCMHCEQAPCEPVCPVAASVHDHEGLNVQVYNRCIGTRFCQSNCPYKVRRFNFFGYADGQEYKNQGAPVLAAQHNPEVTVRARGVMEKCTYCVQRISAARRTAEKEDRRIGEGEVVTACQSACPTRAIHFGDLNRADSDPSRLRQEPHHYALLGHLGTKPRTTYLKRVRNPNPALEDSA
;
A
#
# COMPACT_ATOMS: atom_id res chain seq x y z
N PRO A 1 21.59 19.80 8.82
CA PRO A 1 20.83 18.76 8.09
C PRO A 1 20.80 17.47 8.91
N ALA A 2 19.63 16.83 9.08
CA ALA A 2 19.53 15.55 9.77
C ALA A 2 19.86 14.40 8.79
N PRO A 3 20.50 13.31 9.25
CA PRO A 3 20.68 12.09 8.46
C PRO A 3 19.36 11.31 8.32
N HIS A 4 19.24 10.53 7.25
CA HIS A 4 18.21 9.49 7.18
C HIS A 4 18.60 8.32 8.11
N PRO A 5 17.65 7.57 8.69
CA PRO A 5 17.96 6.38 9.51
C PRO A 5 18.80 5.29 8.82
N LEU A 6 18.95 5.33 7.49
CA LEU A 6 19.81 4.40 6.74
C LEU A 6 21.26 4.87 6.64
N GLU A 7 21.57 6.08 7.10
CA GLU A 7 22.87 6.75 6.96
C GLU A 7 23.62 6.93 8.28
N ASP A 8 22.94 6.76 9.42
CA ASP A 8 23.56 6.98 10.72
C ASP A 8 23.13 5.93 11.76
N TRP A 9 23.94 5.79 12.80
CA TRP A 9 23.68 4.92 13.92
C TRP A 9 22.65 5.52 14.87
N GLY A 10 21.84 4.65 15.47
CA GLY A 10 20.87 5.01 16.49
C GLY A 10 20.27 3.76 17.12
N ASP A 11 19.27 3.96 17.97
CA ASP A 11 18.39 2.91 18.46
C ASP A 11 16.94 3.36 18.45
N LEU A 12 16.04 2.39 18.42
CA LEU A 12 14.59 2.58 18.39
C LEU A 12 13.95 1.66 19.40
N ARG A 13 12.81 2.07 19.94
CA ARG A 13 11.99 1.23 20.82
C ARG A 13 10.64 0.96 20.18
N THR A 14 10.28 -0.31 20.05
CA THR A 14 8.99 -0.75 19.53
C THR A 14 7.89 -0.55 20.58
N ARG A 15 6.63 -0.79 20.18
CA ARG A 15 5.45 -0.56 21.04
C ARG A 15 5.46 -1.37 22.34
N ASP A 16 6.00 -2.58 22.32
CA ASP A 16 6.14 -3.47 23.49
C ASP A 16 7.40 -3.19 24.32
N GLY A 17 8.21 -2.21 23.92
CA GLY A 17 9.45 -1.86 24.60
C GLY A 17 10.69 -2.56 24.03
N THR A 18 10.55 -3.52 23.12
CA THR A 18 11.69 -4.18 22.48
C THR A 18 12.55 -3.13 21.78
N THR A 19 13.85 -3.17 22.02
CA THR A 19 14.80 -2.22 21.46
C THR A 19 15.44 -2.81 20.21
N ALA A 20 15.59 -2.01 19.16
CA ALA A 20 16.28 -2.35 17.93
C ALA A 20 17.40 -1.34 17.67
N ILE A 21 18.55 -1.83 17.21
CA ILE A 21 19.69 -0.97 16.85
C ILE A 21 19.56 -0.59 15.38
N VAL A 22 19.55 0.72 15.10
CA VAL A 22 19.54 1.26 13.74
C VAL A 22 20.93 1.10 13.14
N GLN A 23 21.01 0.33 12.05
CA GLN A 23 22.24 0.06 11.32
C GLN A 23 22.29 0.90 10.04
N PRO A 24 23.30 1.77 9.87
CA PRO A 24 23.47 2.47 8.60
C PRO A 24 23.84 1.47 7.50
N LEU A 25 23.10 1.50 6.39
CA LEU A 25 23.35 0.70 5.20
C LEU A 25 24.27 1.40 4.21
N ILE A 26 24.42 2.73 4.35
CA ILE A 26 25.26 3.56 3.49
C ILE A 26 25.93 4.65 4.32
N ARG A 27 27.07 5.16 3.84
CA ARG A 27 27.66 6.38 4.40
C ARG A 27 26.76 7.58 4.09
N PRO A 28 26.71 8.61 4.96
CA PRO A 28 25.93 9.81 4.69
C PRO A 28 26.22 10.41 3.31
N LEU A 29 25.18 10.61 2.51
CA LEU A 29 25.32 11.19 1.17
C LEU A 29 25.64 12.69 1.21
N TYR A 30 25.27 13.35 2.32
CA TYR A 30 25.49 14.76 2.56
C TYR A 30 26.18 14.98 3.92
N ALA A 31 26.70 16.18 4.14
CA ALA A 31 27.23 16.59 5.44
C ALA A 31 26.09 16.75 6.46
N THR A 32 25.67 15.65 7.07
CA THR A 32 24.59 15.57 8.06
C THR A 32 25.14 15.45 9.48
N ARG A 33 24.27 15.70 10.46
CA ARG A 33 24.54 15.55 11.90
C ARG A 33 23.29 14.98 12.55
N SER A 34 23.40 13.84 13.24
CA SER A 34 22.30 13.25 14.00
C SER A 34 21.98 14.04 15.26
N ALA A 35 20.80 13.75 15.82
CA ALA A 35 20.39 14.26 17.12
C ALA A 35 21.41 13.88 18.23
N ALA A 36 21.95 12.66 18.19
CA ALA A 36 22.97 12.20 19.15
C ALA A 36 24.23 13.08 19.11
N THR A 37 24.82 13.31 17.94
CA THR A 37 26.00 14.17 17.81
C THR A 37 25.70 15.62 18.21
N LEU A 38 24.51 16.15 17.89
CA LEU A 38 24.12 17.51 18.30
C LEU A 38 23.96 17.64 19.82
N LEU A 39 23.39 16.64 20.48
CA LEU A 39 23.31 16.58 21.94
C LEU A 39 24.70 16.44 22.56
N GLY A 40 25.58 15.61 21.99
CA GLY A 40 26.98 15.50 22.40
C GLY A 40 27.70 16.85 22.37
N VAL A 41 27.56 17.61 21.28
CA VAL A 41 28.10 18.98 21.18
C VAL A 41 27.56 19.89 22.28
N ALA A 42 26.26 19.83 22.58
CA ALA A 42 25.66 20.61 23.66
C ALA A 42 26.18 20.22 25.06
N LEU A 43 26.64 18.97 25.22
CA LEU A 43 27.26 18.43 26.43
C LEU A 43 28.79 18.62 26.46
N GLY A 44 29.38 19.29 25.46
CA GLY A 44 30.83 19.51 25.35
C GLY A 44 31.62 18.35 24.73
N GLN A 45 30.94 17.32 24.22
CA GLN A 45 31.53 16.17 23.53
C GLN A 45 31.59 16.42 22.01
N LEU A 46 32.53 17.27 21.58
CA LEU A 46 32.62 17.75 20.18
C LEU A 46 32.94 16.64 19.16
N ASP A 47 33.64 15.59 19.60
CA ASP A 47 34.09 14.48 18.75
C ASP A 47 33.21 13.23 18.88
N LEU A 48 32.03 13.34 19.51
CA LEU A 48 31.14 12.19 19.70
C LEU A 48 30.56 11.69 18.37
N ALA A 49 31.02 10.52 17.93
CA ALA A 49 30.40 9.79 16.84
C ALA A 49 29.12 9.10 17.31
N ALA A 50 28.08 9.11 16.47
CA ALA A 50 26.80 8.47 16.81
C ALA A 50 26.94 6.98 17.13
N HIS A 51 27.80 6.26 16.40
CA HIS A 51 28.15 4.87 16.68
C HIS A 51 28.65 4.66 18.11
N ASP A 52 29.56 5.53 18.55
CA ASP A 52 30.18 5.41 19.87
C ASP A 52 29.18 5.77 20.97
N ALA A 53 28.33 6.77 20.75
CA ALA A 53 27.23 7.12 21.66
C ALA A 53 26.25 5.96 21.86
N VAL A 54 25.85 5.29 20.77
CA VAL A 54 24.96 4.12 20.84
C VAL A 54 25.68 2.98 21.57
N ARG A 55 26.95 2.70 21.25
CA ARG A 55 27.71 1.65 21.94
C ARG A 55 27.88 1.93 23.42
N GLU A 56 28.16 3.17 23.81
CA GLU A 56 28.28 3.59 25.21
C GLU A 56 26.98 3.32 25.98
N THR A 57 25.83 3.64 25.39
CA THR A 57 24.50 3.35 25.95
C THR A 57 24.33 1.86 26.28
N TRP A 58 24.87 0.98 25.44
CA TRP A 58 24.69 -0.48 25.54
C TRP A 58 25.87 -1.23 26.16
N HIS A 59 27.00 -0.55 26.39
CA HIS A 59 28.25 -1.15 26.84
C HIS A 59 28.05 -1.98 28.12
N ALA A 60 27.23 -1.47 29.06
CA ALA A 60 27.00 -2.03 30.40
C ALA A 60 28.31 -2.44 31.11
N ASP A 61 28.19 -3.07 32.28
CA ASP A 61 29.36 -3.63 33.00
C ASP A 61 29.86 -4.96 32.37
N ARG A 62 29.66 -5.15 31.06
CA ARG A 62 30.09 -6.35 30.35
C ARG A 62 31.60 -6.31 30.12
N ALA A 63 32.25 -7.46 30.28
CA ALA A 63 33.63 -7.61 29.84
C ALA A 63 33.75 -7.33 28.32
N PRO A 64 34.83 -6.69 27.82
CA PRO A 64 34.90 -6.22 26.44
C PRO A 64 34.62 -7.30 25.37
N ALA A 65 35.17 -8.51 25.52
CA ALA A 65 34.93 -9.60 24.58
C ALA A 65 33.47 -10.08 24.56
N ALA A 66 32.83 -10.09 25.74
CA ALA A 66 31.42 -10.45 25.87
C ALA A 66 30.50 -9.38 25.25
N PHE A 67 30.85 -8.10 25.40
CA PHE A 67 30.14 -7.00 24.74
C PHE A 67 30.21 -7.12 23.22
N GLU A 68 31.38 -7.40 22.64
CA GLU A 68 31.52 -7.53 21.18
C GLU A 68 30.69 -8.68 20.59
N SER A 69 30.66 -9.83 21.26
CA SER A 69 29.83 -10.95 20.84
C SER A 69 28.34 -10.64 20.95
N TRP A 70 27.92 -9.98 22.03
CA TRP A 70 26.54 -9.55 22.23
C TRP A 70 26.12 -8.48 21.21
N TRP A 71 26.96 -7.48 20.98
CA TRP A 71 26.74 -6.38 20.04
C TRP A 71 26.51 -6.92 18.63
N ARG A 72 27.42 -7.78 18.14
CA ARG A 72 27.29 -8.43 16.83
C ARG A 72 26.02 -9.25 16.70
N ARG A 73 25.60 -9.95 17.76
CA ARG A 73 24.34 -10.70 17.76
C ARG A 73 23.13 -9.76 17.67
N CYS A 74 23.11 -8.66 18.42
CA CYS A 74 22.03 -7.68 18.34
C CYS A 74 21.95 -7.03 16.95
N LEU A 75 23.11 -6.75 16.31
CA LEU A 75 23.15 -6.25 14.94
C LEU A 75 22.65 -7.30 13.94
N HIS A 76 23.04 -8.56 14.10
CA HIS A 76 22.59 -9.66 13.24
C HIS A 76 21.07 -9.91 13.35
N ASP A 77 20.56 -10.01 14.58
CA ASP A 77 19.15 -10.33 14.85
C ASP A 77 18.24 -9.09 14.68
N GLY A 78 18.83 -7.88 14.72
CA GLY A 78 18.14 -6.60 14.60
C GLY A 78 17.49 -6.09 15.89
N VAL A 79 17.46 -6.90 16.95
CA VAL A 79 16.84 -6.57 18.25
C VAL A 79 17.80 -6.82 19.40
N VAL A 80 17.60 -6.07 20.49
CA VAL A 80 18.27 -6.30 21.76
C VAL A 80 17.47 -7.35 22.55
N PRO A 81 18.08 -8.49 22.92
CA PRO A 81 17.39 -9.53 23.68
C PRO A 81 16.92 -9.00 25.04
N ASP A 82 15.78 -9.50 25.50
CA ASP A 82 15.19 -9.22 26.83
C ASP A 82 14.95 -7.73 27.13
N SER A 83 14.79 -6.89 26.09
CA SER A 83 14.58 -5.45 26.22
C SER A 83 13.11 -5.03 26.31
N ALA A 84 12.17 -5.95 26.13
CA ALA A 84 10.74 -5.67 26.22
C ALA A 84 10.36 -5.08 27.59
N ALA A 85 9.38 -4.18 27.60
CA ALA A 85 8.92 -3.56 28.83
C ALA A 85 8.29 -4.61 29.77
N PRO A 86 8.57 -4.57 31.08
CA PRO A 86 7.98 -5.50 32.02
C PRO A 86 6.46 -5.31 32.05
N ARG A 87 5.73 -6.42 32.19
CA ARG A 87 4.27 -6.37 32.37
C ARG A 87 3.96 -5.74 33.73
N VAL A 88 3.13 -4.70 33.72
CA VAL A 88 2.65 -4.05 34.93
C VAL A 88 1.20 -4.47 35.15
N ALA A 89 0.86 -4.93 36.35
CA ALA A 89 -0.52 -5.14 36.74
C ALA A 89 -1.19 -3.76 36.90
N PRO A 90 -2.21 -3.42 36.10
CA PRO A 90 -2.90 -2.16 36.28
C PRO A 90 -3.62 -2.15 37.64
N PRO A 91 -3.80 -0.97 38.28
CA PRO A 91 -4.70 -0.86 39.42
C PRO A 91 -6.12 -1.24 39.00
N GLU A 92 -7.00 -1.48 39.97
CA GLU A 92 -8.42 -1.74 39.68
C GLU A 92 -8.99 -0.66 38.74
N PRO A 93 -9.61 -1.05 37.62
CA PRO A 93 -10.11 -0.10 36.64
C PRO A 93 -11.23 0.73 37.27
N ARG A 94 -11.00 2.03 37.36
CA ARG A 94 -12.04 3.00 37.73
C ARG A 94 -12.60 3.59 36.44
N LEU A 95 -13.89 3.42 36.21
CA LEU A 95 -14.57 4.18 35.16
C LEU A 95 -14.46 5.66 35.52
N PRO A 96 -13.81 6.49 34.70
CA PRO A 96 -13.80 7.92 34.95
C PRO A 96 -15.24 8.44 34.83
N GLU A 97 -15.56 9.51 35.57
CA GLU A 97 -16.75 10.28 35.26
C GLU A 97 -16.61 10.80 33.83
N LEU A 98 -17.43 10.26 32.93
CA LEU A 98 -17.47 10.73 31.56
C LEU A 98 -18.09 12.11 31.58
N ALA A 99 -17.28 13.13 31.33
CA ALA A 99 -17.79 14.48 31.16
C ALA A 99 -18.86 14.49 30.08
N ALA A 100 -20.03 15.06 30.38
CA ALA A 100 -21.06 15.28 29.38
C ALA A 100 -20.45 16.12 28.25
N MET A 101 -20.49 15.61 27.03
CA MET A 101 -20.12 16.43 25.88
C MET A 101 -21.20 17.50 25.69
N PRO A 102 -20.83 18.78 25.54
CA PRO A 102 -21.81 19.81 25.23
C PRO A 102 -22.52 19.48 23.92
N ASP A 103 -23.81 19.78 23.84
CA ASP A 103 -24.53 19.73 22.57
C ASP A 103 -23.99 20.82 21.65
N HIS A 104 -23.63 20.42 20.43
CA HIS A 104 -23.16 21.32 19.38
C HIS A 104 -24.15 21.30 18.23
N ALA A 105 -24.56 22.49 17.77
CA ALA A 105 -25.53 22.64 16.69
C ALA A 105 -24.89 22.59 15.29
N GLY A 106 -23.58 22.83 15.20
CA GLY A 106 -22.84 22.81 13.94
C GLY A 106 -22.32 21.42 13.55
N LEU A 107 -21.69 21.35 12.39
CA LEU A 107 -20.99 20.13 11.97
C LEU A 107 -19.78 19.89 12.88
N THR A 108 -19.34 18.63 12.96
CA THR A 108 -18.10 18.27 13.67
C THR A 108 -16.99 17.98 12.67
N LEU A 109 -15.87 18.70 12.76
CA LEU A 109 -14.67 18.42 12.00
C LEU A 109 -13.83 17.36 12.73
N VAL A 110 -13.49 16.27 12.04
CA VAL A 110 -12.57 15.25 12.52
C VAL A 110 -11.28 15.30 11.72
N LEU A 111 -10.18 15.60 12.39
CA LEU A 111 -8.84 15.57 11.82
C LEU A 111 -8.22 14.19 12.02
N ARG A 112 -7.60 13.63 10.98
CA ARG A 112 -6.86 12.37 11.04
C ARG A 112 -5.51 12.48 10.34
N PRO A 113 -4.46 11.78 10.79
CA PRO A 113 -3.27 11.63 9.96
C PRO A 113 -3.64 10.99 8.63
N ASP A 114 -3.00 11.43 7.55
CA ASP A 114 -3.18 10.82 6.25
C ASP A 114 -2.53 9.43 6.19
N ALA A 115 -3.14 8.47 5.50
CA ALA A 115 -2.66 7.09 5.48
C ALA A 115 -1.27 6.90 4.86
N ALA A 116 -0.80 7.81 4.00
CA ALA A 116 0.54 7.72 3.41
C ALA A 116 1.46 8.88 3.84
N ALA A 117 0.96 10.12 3.86
CA ALA A 117 1.75 11.28 4.28
C ALA A 117 1.87 11.41 5.82
N TRP A 118 1.05 10.66 6.57
CA TRP A 118 0.96 10.69 8.03
C TRP A 118 0.71 12.10 8.58
N ASP A 119 1.72 12.69 9.22
CA ASP A 119 1.72 14.03 9.79
C ASP A 119 2.33 15.08 8.83
N GLY A 120 2.77 14.66 7.64
CA GLY A 120 3.43 15.49 6.64
C GLY A 120 4.94 15.39 6.64
N SER A 121 5.53 14.62 7.55
CA SER A 121 6.97 14.28 7.54
C SER A 121 7.38 13.60 6.22
N PHE A 122 6.49 12.80 5.65
CA PHE A 122 6.73 12.09 4.38
C PHE A 122 6.13 12.81 3.15
N ALA A 123 5.70 14.07 3.27
CA ALA A 123 5.04 14.78 2.17
C ALA A 123 5.91 14.89 0.90
N ASN A 124 7.24 14.86 1.03
CA ASN A 124 8.16 14.91 -0.11
C ASN A 124 8.49 13.52 -0.72
N ASN A 125 7.85 12.45 -0.25
CA ASN A 125 8.01 11.11 -0.81
C ASN A 125 7.01 10.89 -1.96
N ALA A 126 7.52 10.76 -3.18
CA ALA A 126 6.71 10.64 -4.38
C ALA A 126 5.89 9.33 -4.45
N TRP A 127 6.45 8.21 -3.98
CA TRP A 127 5.72 6.93 -3.90
C TRP A 127 4.48 7.05 -3.00
N LEU A 128 4.61 7.75 -1.86
CA LEU A 128 3.50 7.93 -0.92
C LEU A 128 2.46 8.97 -1.38
N GLN A 129 2.86 9.92 -2.23
CA GLN A 129 1.93 10.88 -2.85
C GLN A 129 1.05 10.23 -3.91
N GLU A 130 1.65 9.39 -4.76
CA GLU A 130 0.95 8.65 -5.81
C GLU A 130 0.23 7.39 -5.28
N CYS A 131 0.60 6.88 -4.11
CA CYS A 131 -0.09 5.76 -3.49
C CYS A 131 -1.56 6.12 -3.19
N PRO A 132 -2.55 5.43 -3.76
CA PRO A 132 -3.95 5.75 -3.50
C PRO A 132 -4.32 5.61 -2.02
N ARG A 133 -5.23 6.45 -1.52
CA ARG A 133 -5.75 6.30 -0.15
C ARG A 133 -6.68 5.09 -0.05
N PRO A 134 -6.64 4.31 1.05
CA PRO A 134 -7.36 3.03 1.14
C PRO A 134 -8.86 3.12 0.82
N LEU A 135 -9.56 4.08 1.41
CA LEU A 135 -11.01 4.24 1.27
C LEU A 135 -11.37 5.03 0.02
N THR A 136 -10.82 6.23 -0.11
CA THR A 136 -11.25 7.20 -1.12
C THR A 136 -10.55 7.06 -2.47
N ARG A 137 -9.46 6.28 -2.52
CA ARG A 137 -8.59 6.14 -3.70
C ARG A 137 -8.00 7.45 -4.21
N GLN A 138 -8.07 8.52 -3.41
CA GLN A 138 -7.45 9.80 -3.70
C GLN A 138 -5.93 9.65 -3.75
N VAL A 139 -5.30 10.41 -4.63
CA VAL A 139 -3.84 10.61 -4.72
C VAL A 139 -3.56 12.11 -4.73
N TRP A 140 -2.31 12.50 -4.44
CA TRP A 140 -1.84 13.88 -4.58
C TRP A 140 -2.71 14.94 -3.86
N GLY A 141 -2.83 14.84 -2.54
CA GLY A 141 -3.55 15.82 -1.72
C GLY A 141 -4.55 15.21 -0.75
N ASN A 142 -5.36 16.07 -0.16
CA ASN A 142 -6.45 15.73 0.76
C ASN A 142 -7.74 16.45 0.36
N ALA A 143 -8.86 15.95 0.87
CA ALA A 143 -10.20 16.49 0.64
C ALA A 143 -11.00 16.47 1.95
N ALA A 144 -12.00 17.33 2.06
CA ALA A 144 -13.03 17.23 3.08
C ALA A 144 -14.00 16.11 2.70
N LEU A 145 -14.00 15.04 3.52
CA LEU A 145 -14.86 13.88 3.34
C LEU A 145 -16.21 14.14 3.99
N LEU A 146 -17.28 13.92 3.23
CA LEU A 146 -18.66 14.18 3.62
C LEU A 146 -19.55 13.01 3.21
N ALA A 147 -20.55 12.70 4.05
CA ALA A 147 -21.64 11.82 3.65
C ALA A 147 -22.40 12.46 2.46
N PRO A 148 -22.85 11.69 1.46
CA PRO A 148 -23.61 12.23 0.33
C PRO A 148 -24.85 13.03 0.75
N ALA A 149 -25.56 12.58 1.79
CA ALA A 149 -26.72 13.28 2.34
C ALA A 149 -26.36 14.64 2.97
N GLU A 150 -25.21 14.72 3.64
CA GLU A 150 -24.73 15.97 4.25
C GLU A 150 -24.29 16.97 3.18
N ALA A 151 -23.57 16.50 2.16
CA ALA A 151 -23.21 17.33 1.03
C ALA A 151 -24.44 17.93 0.32
N ALA A 152 -25.50 17.13 0.14
CA ALA A 152 -26.77 17.60 -0.43
C ALA A 152 -27.42 18.71 0.40
N ARG A 153 -27.45 18.60 1.74
CA ARG A 153 -27.96 19.64 2.65
C ARG A 153 -27.20 20.96 2.52
N HIS A 154 -25.90 20.88 2.25
CA HIS A 154 -25.02 22.04 2.07
C HIS A 154 -24.87 22.49 0.61
N SER A 155 -25.66 21.95 -0.33
CA SER A 155 -25.57 22.24 -1.77
C SER A 155 -24.17 22.03 -2.36
N LEU A 156 -23.47 21.01 -1.87
CA LEU A 156 -22.14 20.60 -2.32
C LEU A 156 -22.20 19.32 -3.14
N ARG A 157 -21.33 19.22 -4.14
CA ARG A 157 -21.12 18.03 -4.97
C ARG A 157 -19.66 17.58 -4.89
N GLN A 158 -19.40 16.35 -5.34
CA GLN A 158 -18.04 15.84 -5.45
C GLN A 158 -17.16 16.76 -6.31
N GLY A 159 -16.00 17.13 -5.77
CA GLY A 159 -15.03 18.02 -6.41
C GLY A 159 -15.33 19.51 -6.30
N ASP A 160 -16.39 19.91 -5.60
CA ASP A 160 -16.62 21.31 -5.26
C ASP A 160 -15.61 21.78 -4.21
N LEU A 161 -15.24 23.05 -4.26
CA LEU A 161 -14.37 23.65 -3.26
C LEU A 161 -15.23 24.26 -2.14
N ALA A 162 -15.00 23.82 -0.91
CA ALA A 162 -15.70 24.31 0.26
C ALA A 162 -14.74 25.04 1.21
N ARG A 163 -15.27 26.05 1.90
CA ARG A 163 -14.60 26.75 2.99
C ARG A 163 -15.08 26.17 4.31
N LEU A 164 -14.12 25.66 5.07
CA LEU A 164 -14.26 25.15 6.42
C LEU A 164 -13.84 26.26 7.36
N GLU A 165 -14.69 26.61 8.32
CA GLU A 165 -14.41 27.64 9.30
C GLU A 165 -14.74 27.16 10.72
N VAL A 166 -13.76 27.27 11.63
CA VAL A 166 -13.89 26.94 13.06
C VAL A 166 -13.25 28.08 13.86
N GLU A 167 -14.03 28.75 14.69
CA GLU A 167 -13.59 29.85 15.56
C GLU A 167 -12.67 30.88 14.86
N GLY A 168 -13.12 31.39 13.70
CA GLY A 168 -12.40 32.41 12.92
C GLY A 168 -11.17 31.90 12.14
N ARG A 169 -10.80 30.62 12.28
CA ARG A 169 -9.80 29.97 11.42
C ARG A 169 -10.51 29.37 10.22
N SER A 170 -9.98 29.61 9.02
CA SER A 170 -10.58 29.06 7.79
C SER A 170 -9.58 28.42 6.84
N LEU A 171 -10.07 27.42 6.11
CA LEU A 171 -9.34 26.68 5.10
C LEU A 171 -10.28 26.35 3.93
N GLU A 172 -9.80 26.50 2.71
CA GLU A 172 -10.50 26.00 1.52
C GLU A 172 -9.91 24.65 1.12
N VAL A 173 -10.78 23.68 0.85
CA VAL A 173 -10.39 22.31 0.52
C VAL A 173 -11.44 21.70 -0.43
N PRO A 174 -11.03 20.84 -1.37
CA PRO A 174 -11.99 20.13 -2.21
C PRO A 174 -12.84 19.16 -1.39
N VAL A 175 -14.08 18.97 -1.84
CA VAL A 175 -15.03 18.02 -1.26
C VAL A 175 -14.92 16.68 -1.96
N LEU A 176 -14.88 15.61 -1.18
CA LEU A 176 -15.00 14.24 -1.65
C LEU A 176 -16.12 13.54 -0.88
N LEU A 177 -16.99 12.84 -1.59
CA LEU A 177 -18.13 12.16 -0.99
C LEU A 177 -17.72 10.75 -0.58
N ASP A 178 -18.06 10.36 0.63
CA ASP A 178 -17.78 9.03 1.17
C ASP A 178 -18.98 8.56 2.01
N PRO A 179 -19.69 7.49 1.61
CA PRO A 179 -20.86 6.99 2.35
C PRO A 179 -20.52 6.43 3.73
N GLY A 180 -19.24 6.14 4.01
CA GLY A 180 -18.78 5.70 5.34
C GLY A 180 -18.60 6.83 6.36
N ILE A 181 -18.77 8.09 5.95
CA ILE A 181 -18.72 9.24 6.87
C ILE A 181 -20.06 9.36 7.61
N ALA A 182 -19.98 9.53 8.94
CA ALA A 182 -21.17 9.71 9.76
C ALA A 182 -21.90 11.04 9.42
N PRO A 183 -23.25 11.07 9.48
CA PRO A 183 -24.01 12.32 9.37
C PRO A 183 -23.53 13.37 10.38
N GLY A 184 -23.52 14.65 9.99
CA GLY A 184 -23.02 15.74 10.85
C GLY A 184 -21.50 15.81 11.00
N VAL A 185 -20.72 14.91 10.37
CA VAL A 185 -19.26 14.87 10.45
C VAL A 185 -18.62 15.27 9.13
N VAL A 186 -17.52 16.02 9.22
CA VAL A 186 -16.60 16.28 8.11
C VAL A 186 -15.24 15.73 8.51
N ALA A 187 -14.67 14.80 7.74
CA ALA A 187 -13.32 14.30 8.00
C ALA A 187 -12.31 14.98 7.07
N LEU A 188 -11.15 15.35 7.61
CA LEU A 188 -10.06 15.93 6.81
C LEU A 188 -8.71 15.39 7.28
N SER A 189 -7.86 14.99 6.35
CA SER A 189 -6.55 14.45 6.68
C SER A 189 -5.47 15.55 6.86
N LEU A 190 -4.55 15.31 7.79
CA LEU A 190 -3.33 16.10 8.03
C LEU A 190 -2.21 15.70 7.06
N GLY A 191 -1.12 16.47 7.07
CA GLY A 191 0.12 16.11 6.36
C GLY A 191 0.31 16.73 4.98
N TYR A 192 -0.60 17.61 4.58
CA TYR A 192 -0.59 18.33 3.31
C TYR A 192 -0.52 19.85 3.47
N GLY A 193 -0.51 20.58 2.35
CA GLY A 193 -0.48 22.05 2.32
C GLY A 193 0.86 22.66 2.75
N ARG A 194 1.93 21.86 2.75
CA ARG A 194 3.26 22.32 3.13
C ARG A 194 3.80 23.32 2.10
N THR A 195 4.32 24.44 2.58
CA THR A 195 4.93 25.48 1.73
C THR A 195 6.40 25.22 1.40
N ARG A 196 7.05 24.31 2.14
CA ARG A 196 8.48 23.97 2.01
C ARG A 196 8.73 22.47 2.25
N ALA A 197 7.97 21.60 1.58
CA ALA A 197 8.20 20.16 1.67
C ALA A 197 9.41 19.71 0.83
N GLY A 198 9.65 20.39 -0.30
CA GLY A 198 10.68 20.04 -1.26
C GLY A 198 10.14 20.02 -2.69
N ALA A 199 10.76 19.21 -3.53
CA ALA A 199 10.47 19.08 -4.96
C ALA A 199 9.09 18.46 -5.29
N ILE A 200 8.50 17.71 -4.34
CA ILE A 200 7.31 16.89 -4.58
C ILE A 200 6.11 17.44 -3.80
N GLY A 201 6.22 17.58 -2.48
CA GLY A 201 5.07 17.86 -1.61
C GLY A 201 4.72 19.33 -1.41
N THR A 202 5.40 20.26 -2.10
CA THR A 202 5.19 21.70 -1.88
C THR A 202 3.91 22.15 -2.58
N GLY A 203 2.98 22.74 -1.83
CA GLY A 203 1.70 23.22 -2.36
C GLY A 203 0.70 22.12 -2.72
N ILE A 204 0.97 20.85 -2.36
CA ILE A 204 0.05 19.74 -2.58
C ILE A 204 -0.98 19.67 -1.45
N GLY A 205 -2.26 19.70 -1.81
CA GLY A 205 -3.38 19.65 -0.86
C GLY A 205 -3.52 20.89 0.02
N ALA A 206 -4.34 20.78 1.06
CA ALA A 206 -4.70 21.82 2.00
C ALA A 206 -4.07 21.58 3.38
N ASP A 207 -3.58 22.66 4.01
CA ASP A 207 -2.96 22.60 5.33
C ASP A 207 -4.00 22.56 6.45
N ALA A 208 -4.46 21.36 6.76
CA ALA A 208 -5.43 21.10 7.82
C ALA A 208 -4.91 21.44 9.23
N TYR A 209 -3.60 21.59 9.44
CA TYR A 209 -3.06 22.05 10.73
C TYR A 209 -3.51 23.47 11.08
N ARG A 210 -3.90 24.27 10.07
CA ARG A 210 -4.45 25.63 10.28
C ARG A 210 -5.77 25.64 11.05
N LEU A 211 -6.51 24.54 11.07
CA LEU A 211 -7.75 24.40 11.83
C LEU A 211 -7.52 23.76 13.20
N ARG A 212 -6.42 23.01 13.38
CA ARG A 212 -6.11 22.28 14.62
C ARG A 212 -5.83 23.23 15.79
N ARG A 213 -6.35 22.90 16.97
CA ARG A 213 -6.13 23.66 18.21
C ARG A 213 -5.44 22.80 19.27
N SER A 214 -4.75 23.42 20.20
CA SER A 214 -4.06 22.72 21.29
C SER A 214 -5.01 22.06 22.29
N ASP A 215 -6.21 22.61 22.47
CA ASP A 215 -7.29 22.08 23.31
C ASP A 215 -8.26 21.14 22.56
N ALA A 216 -8.25 21.18 21.22
CA ALA A 216 -9.06 20.34 20.35
C ALA A 216 -8.21 19.82 19.17
N LEU A 217 -7.41 18.77 19.44
CA LEU A 217 -6.39 18.27 18.49
C LEU A 217 -6.97 17.44 17.34
N TRP A 218 -8.11 16.78 17.55
CA TRP A 218 -8.63 15.74 16.65
C TRP A 218 -10.09 15.93 16.28
N VAL A 219 -10.89 16.46 17.20
CA VAL A 219 -12.33 16.66 17.03
C VAL A 219 -12.62 18.11 17.36
N LEU A 220 -13.18 18.84 16.39
CA LEU A 220 -13.51 20.24 16.53
C LEU A 220 -15.01 20.41 16.26
N PRO A 221 -15.80 20.80 17.27
CA PRO A 221 -17.21 21.06 17.08
C PRO A 221 -17.45 22.39 16.36
N ASP A 222 -18.72 22.66 16.05
CA ASP A 222 -19.21 23.94 15.51
C ASP A 222 -18.51 24.38 14.21
N LEU A 223 -18.18 23.42 13.35
CA LEU A 223 -17.69 23.67 12.00
C LEU A 223 -18.78 24.33 11.16
N ARG A 224 -18.43 25.48 10.59
CA ARG A 224 -19.21 26.11 9.52
C ARG A 224 -18.65 25.69 8.17
N LEU A 225 -19.50 25.06 7.36
CA LEU A 225 -19.20 24.62 6.01
C LEU A 225 -19.92 25.50 4.99
N THR A 226 -19.17 26.15 4.11
CA THR A 226 -19.72 27.07 3.10
C THR A 226 -19.21 26.74 1.68
N PRO A 227 -20.10 26.62 0.68
CA PRO A 227 -19.68 26.43 -0.70
C PRO A 227 -19.00 27.71 -1.23
N THR A 228 -17.91 27.56 -1.97
CA THR A 228 -17.19 28.72 -2.57
C THR A 228 -17.67 29.06 -3.99
N GLY A 229 -18.48 28.19 -4.60
CA GLY A 229 -18.88 28.27 -6.02
C GLY A 229 -17.79 27.85 -7.02
N ARG A 230 -16.58 27.52 -6.55
CA ARG A 230 -15.48 27.00 -7.39
C ARG A 230 -15.39 25.47 -7.30
N ARG A 231 -14.73 24.87 -8.29
CA ARG A 231 -14.46 23.42 -8.34
C ARG A 231 -12.97 23.15 -8.46
N ALA A 232 -12.51 22.11 -7.78
CA ALA A 232 -11.15 21.61 -7.80
C ALA A 232 -11.21 20.10 -7.52
N PRO A 233 -11.62 19.27 -8.49
CA PRO A 233 -11.87 17.85 -8.23
C PRO A 233 -10.59 17.15 -7.74
N PRO A 234 -10.66 16.36 -6.65
CA PRO A 234 -9.53 15.57 -6.21
C PRO A 234 -9.17 14.52 -7.27
N VAL A 235 -7.89 14.19 -7.37
CA VAL A 235 -7.40 13.16 -8.29
C VAL A 235 -7.65 11.80 -7.65
N LEU A 236 -8.38 10.93 -8.34
CA LEU A 236 -8.72 9.58 -7.87
C LEU A 236 -8.07 8.54 -8.78
N ALA A 237 -7.47 7.51 -8.17
CA ALA A 237 -6.95 6.36 -8.92
C ALA A 237 -8.06 5.35 -9.32
N GLN A 238 -9.25 5.50 -8.75
CA GLN A 238 -10.46 4.73 -9.07
C GLN A 238 -11.66 5.66 -8.93
N GLU A 239 -12.46 5.80 -9.99
CA GLU A 239 -13.60 6.73 -10.01
C GLU A 239 -14.90 6.09 -9.47
N ASP A 240 -15.15 4.82 -9.78
CA ASP A 240 -16.35 4.11 -9.34
C ASP A 240 -16.01 2.98 -8.36
N GLN A 241 -16.72 2.96 -7.24
CA GLN A 241 -16.57 1.99 -6.15
C GLN A 241 -17.83 1.17 -5.94
N ARG A 242 -18.85 1.29 -6.80
CA ARG A 242 -20.11 0.56 -6.66
C ARG A 242 -20.02 -0.81 -7.33
N LEU A 243 -20.68 -1.80 -6.71
CA LEU A 243 -20.87 -3.13 -7.28
C LEU A 243 -22.35 -3.35 -7.59
N GLU A 244 -22.72 -3.08 -8.85
CA GLU A 244 -24.07 -3.25 -9.37
C GLU A 244 -24.09 -4.34 -10.46
N GLY A 245 -25.19 -5.11 -10.54
CA GLY A 245 -25.35 -6.18 -11.51
C GLY A 245 -24.23 -7.23 -11.46
N GLU A 246 -23.68 -7.56 -12.62
CA GLU A 246 -22.59 -8.54 -12.80
C GLU A 246 -21.29 -8.14 -12.08
N ALA A 247 -21.08 -6.85 -11.79
CA ALA A 247 -19.87 -6.39 -11.10
C ALA A 247 -19.76 -6.97 -9.68
N ARG A 248 -20.86 -7.45 -9.07
CA ARG A 248 -20.83 -8.13 -7.77
C ARG A 248 -19.94 -9.37 -7.75
N GLU A 249 -19.68 -9.99 -8.91
CA GLU A 249 -18.74 -11.12 -9.05
C GLU A 249 -17.27 -10.71 -8.84
N LEU A 250 -16.94 -9.42 -8.87
CA LEU A 250 -15.56 -8.94 -8.69
C LEU A 250 -15.06 -9.15 -7.26
N LEU A 251 -15.94 -8.94 -6.27
CA LEU A 251 -15.65 -9.11 -4.84
C LEU A 251 -16.84 -9.81 -4.16
N PRO A 252 -17.00 -11.13 -4.35
CA PRO A 252 -18.06 -11.91 -3.71
C PRO A 252 -17.90 -11.93 -2.19
N LEU A 253 -19.02 -11.83 -1.49
CA LEU A 253 -19.15 -11.93 -0.04
C LEU A 253 -19.94 -13.20 0.30
N VAL A 254 -19.41 -14.03 1.19
CA VAL A 254 -20.06 -15.28 1.63
C VAL A 254 -20.17 -15.32 3.16
N PRO A 255 -21.20 -15.98 3.72
CA PRO A 255 -21.29 -16.21 5.16
C PRO A 255 -20.22 -17.21 5.63
N LEU A 256 -19.90 -17.19 6.93
CA LEU A 256 -18.90 -18.08 7.54
C LEU A 256 -19.20 -19.55 7.29
N GLU A 257 -20.46 -19.96 7.38
CA GLU A 257 -20.92 -21.33 7.21
C GLU A 257 -20.60 -21.85 5.80
N ALA A 258 -20.76 -21.00 4.77
CA ALA A 258 -20.44 -21.34 3.40
C ALA A 258 -18.92 -21.48 3.18
N ALA A 259 -18.11 -20.69 3.90
CA ALA A 259 -16.66 -20.81 3.85
C ALA A 259 -16.15 -22.09 4.54
N LEU A 260 -16.83 -22.57 5.58
CA LEU A 260 -16.45 -23.76 6.34
C LEU A 260 -16.95 -25.08 5.74
N HIS A 261 -18.14 -25.08 5.14
CA HIS A 261 -18.84 -26.31 4.73
C HIS A 261 -19.25 -26.34 3.26
N GLY A 262 -18.94 -25.28 2.50
CA GLY A 262 -19.21 -25.26 1.07
C GLY A 262 -18.33 -26.23 0.29
N THR A 263 -18.54 -26.27 -1.01
CA THR A 263 -17.67 -26.95 -1.96
C THR A 263 -17.06 -25.94 -2.91
N ALA A 264 -15.77 -26.06 -3.20
CA ALA A 264 -15.11 -25.21 -4.18
C ALA A 264 -15.72 -25.44 -5.57
N GLU A 265 -16.26 -24.39 -6.17
CA GLU A 265 -16.75 -24.41 -7.56
C GLU A 265 -15.61 -23.97 -8.49
N ALA A 266 -15.07 -24.91 -9.25
CA ALA A 266 -14.14 -24.63 -10.34
C ALA A 266 -14.86 -24.84 -11.68
N PRO A 267 -15.24 -23.77 -12.41
CA PRO A 267 -15.86 -23.92 -13.71
C PRO A 267 -14.87 -24.57 -14.69
N ASP A 268 -15.17 -25.79 -15.13
CA ASP A 268 -14.43 -26.46 -16.21
C ASP A 268 -14.92 -25.94 -17.56
N LEU A 269 -14.30 -24.86 -18.03
CA LEU A 269 -14.64 -24.24 -19.29
C LEU A 269 -13.91 -24.94 -20.45
N PRO A 270 -14.63 -25.39 -21.50
CA PRO A 270 -14.01 -26.01 -22.66
C PRO A 270 -13.10 -25.00 -23.38
N SER A 271 -11.99 -25.48 -23.92
CA SER A 271 -11.05 -24.67 -24.71
C SER A 271 -10.69 -25.38 -26.01
N PHE A 272 -10.60 -24.60 -27.09
CA PHE A 272 -10.10 -25.09 -28.38
C PHE A 272 -8.59 -25.35 -28.38
N TYR A 273 -7.86 -24.82 -27.38
CA TYR A 273 -6.42 -24.98 -27.26
C TYR A 273 -6.08 -26.18 -26.36
N PRO A 274 -5.04 -26.96 -26.69
CA PRO A 274 -4.57 -28.02 -25.81
C PRO A 274 -4.05 -27.43 -24.49
N ALA A 275 -4.26 -28.15 -23.39
CA ALA A 275 -3.66 -27.78 -22.12
C ALA A 275 -2.14 -27.91 -22.19
N PHE A 276 -1.42 -26.91 -21.69
CA PHE A 276 0.02 -26.98 -21.51
C PHE A 276 0.34 -27.56 -20.13
N ARG A 277 1.27 -28.52 -20.07
CA ARG A 277 1.71 -29.13 -18.81
C ARG A 277 3.01 -28.47 -18.34
N TYR A 278 3.01 -27.97 -17.11
CA TYR A 278 4.15 -27.28 -16.51
C TYR A 278 4.90 -28.27 -15.60
N ASP A 279 5.87 -29.00 -16.16
CA ASP A 279 6.57 -30.09 -15.43
C ASP A 279 7.65 -29.59 -14.46
N GLY A 280 8.13 -28.36 -14.65
CA GLY A 280 9.10 -27.71 -13.78
C GLY A 280 8.45 -27.12 -12.53
N TYR A 281 8.53 -25.81 -12.41
CA TYR A 281 7.75 -25.04 -11.44
C TYR A 281 6.44 -24.58 -12.07
N ALA A 282 5.43 -24.37 -11.25
CA ALA A 282 4.15 -23.81 -11.66
C ALA A 282 3.78 -22.65 -10.73
N TRP A 283 4.40 -21.49 -10.92
CA TRP A 283 4.22 -20.36 -10.01
C TRP A 283 2.80 -19.80 -10.02
N ALA A 284 2.27 -19.54 -8.84
CA ALA A 284 0.95 -18.97 -8.67
C ALA A 284 0.82 -18.12 -7.41
N MET A 285 -0.25 -17.35 -7.37
CA MET A 285 -0.61 -16.50 -6.25
C MET A 285 -2.04 -16.81 -5.80
N THR A 286 -2.29 -16.83 -4.50
CA THR A 286 -3.65 -16.84 -3.95
C THR A 286 -3.78 -15.73 -2.93
N ILE A 287 -4.84 -14.92 -3.05
CA ILE A 287 -5.04 -13.71 -2.24
C ILE A 287 -6.31 -13.86 -1.42
N ASP A 288 -6.18 -13.76 -0.10
CA ASP A 288 -7.29 -13.73 0.84
C ASP A 288 -7.88 -12.32 0.96
N THR A 289 -9.08 -12.12 0.41
CA THR A 289 -9.77 -10.83 0.42
C THR A 289 -10.41 -10.51 1.77
N THR A 290 -10.60 -11.51 2.64
CA THR A 290 -11.06 -11.33 4.02
C THR A 290 -9.99 -10.66 4.88
N LEU A 291 -8.73 -11.03 4.67
CA LEU A 291 -7.58 -10.47 5.42
C LEU A 291 -7.07 -9.15 4.83
N CYS A 292 -7.50 -8.76 3.63
CA CYS A 292 -7.06 -7.51 3.03
C CYS A 292 -7.72 -6.30 3.72
N ILE A 293 -6.90 -5.43 4.31
CA ILE A 293 -7.35 -4.19 4.97
C ILE A 293 -7.15 -2.93 4.12
N GLY A 294 -6.79 -3.08 2.84
CA GLY A 294 -6.57 -1.95 1.93
C GLY A 294 -5.35 -1.08 2.25
N CYS A 295 -4.38 -1.55 3.06
CA CYS A 295 -3.25 -0.74 3.53
C CYS A 295 -2.30 -0.20 2.45
N ASN A 296 -2.38 -0.70 1.21
CA ASN A 296 -1.53 -0.35 0.06
C ASN A 296 0.00 -0.55 0.26
N ALA A 297 0.45 -1.20 1.36
CA ALA A 297 1.86 -1.54 1.55
C ALA A 297 2.40 -2.40 0.40
N CYS A 298 1.59 -3.32 -0.12
CA CYS A 298 1.93 -4.16 -1.28
C CYS A 298 2.07 -3.36 -2.59
N VAL A 299 1.38 -2.22 -2.73
CA VAL A 299 1.49 -1.32 -3.90
C VAL A 299 2.85 -0.64 -3.87
N VAL A 300 3.19 0.00 -2.75
CA VAL A 300 4.48 0.70 -2.58
C VAL A 300 5.66 -0.29 -2.62
N ALA A 301 5.51 -1.49 -2.06
CA ALA A 301 6.55 -2.52 -2.15
C ALA A 301 6.75 -3.02 -3.59
N CYS A 302 5.68 -3.14 -4.38
CA CYS A 302 5.82 -3.47 -5.79
C CYS A 302 6.54 -2.33 -6.55
N GLN A 303 6.25 -1.08 -6.20
CA GLN A 303 6.88 0.10 -6.76
C GLN A 303 8.37 0.20 -6.45
N SER A 304 8.76 0.01 -5.18
CA SER A 304 10.17 0.03 -4.75
C SER A 304 10.97 -1.14 -5.31
N GLU A 305 10.40 -2.34 -5.33
CA GLU A 305 11.09 -3.54 -5.80
C GLU A 305 11.30 -3.53 -7.32
N ASN A 306 10.28 -3.08 -8.07
CA ASN A 306 10.25 -3.25 -9.51
C ASN A 306 10.49 -1.95 -10.27
N ASN A 307 11.16 -0.96 -9.67
CA ASN A 307 11.52 0.32 -10.32
C ASN A 307 10.33 0.98 -11.02
N ILE A 308 9.13 0.90 -10.44
CA ILE A 308 7.94 1.50 -11.06
C ILE A 308 8.05 3.02 -10.91
N PRO A 309 7.99 3.78 -12.02
CA PRO A 309 8.14 5.22 -11.94
C PRO A 309 6.94 5.87 -11.26
N VAL A 310 7.12 7.07 -10.73
CA VAL A 310 6.01 7.87 -10.18
C VAL A 310 5.38 8.71 -11.27
N VAL A 311 4.06 8.73 -11.32
CA VAL A 311 3.27 9.58 -12.21
C VAL A 311 2.63 10.71 -11.41
N GLY A 312 2.79 11.95 -11.88
CA GLY A 312 2.20 13.10 -11.20
C GLY A 312 0.70 13.28 -11.47
N PRO A 313 0.07 14.24 -10.77
CA PRO A 313 -1.38 14.31 -10.63
C PRO A 313 -2.11 14.50 -11.96
N GLU A 314 -1.54 15.24 -12.91
CA GLU A 314 -2.16 15.53 -14.20
C GLU A 314 -2.34 14.26 -15.04
N GLU A 315 -1.36 13.37 -15.01
CA GLU A 315 -1.35 12.14 -15.78
C GLU A 315 -2.09 11.01 -15.05
N VAL A 316 -2.05 10.97 -13.72
CA VAL A 316 -2.93 10.07 -12.95
C VAL A 316 -4.40 10.42 -13.18
N ALA A 317 -4.77 11.70 -13.23
CA ALA A 317 -6.13 12.14 -13.57
C ALA A 317 -6.58 11.72 -14.98
N ARG A 318 -5.66 11.30 -15.86
CA ARG A 318 -5.94 10.75 -17.19
C ARG A 318 -5.95 9.21 -17.20
N GLY A 319 -5.88 8.56 -16.04
CA GLY A 319 -5.86 7.11 -15.89
C GLY A 319 -4.53 6.47 -16.31
N ARG A 320 -3.41 7.16 -16.10
CA ARG A 320 -2.07 6.73 -16.53
C ARG A 320 -1.13 6.39 -15.38
N ASP A 321 -1.67 6.02 -14.21
CA ASP A 321 -0.87 5.50 -13.10
C ASP A 321 -0.05 4.27 -13.53
N MET A 322 1.11 4.06 -12.92
CA MET A 322 2.02 2.97 -13.27
C MET A 322 1.97 1.78 -12.28
N HIS A 323 1.01 1.75 -11.37
CA HIS A 323 0.90 0.69 -10.35
C HIS A 323 0.62 -0.69 -10.98
N TRP A 324 1.55 -1.64 -10.79
CA TRP A 324 1.43 -3.03 -11.29
C TRP A 324 0.48 -3.91 -10.48
N LEU A 325 0.27 -3.51 -9.23
CA LEU A 325 -0.71 -4.05 -8.30
C LEU A 325 -1.52 -2.85 -7.82
N ARG A 326 -2.84 -2.90 -8.01
CA ARG A 326 -3.76 -1.93 -7.42
C ARG A 326 -4.64 -2.63 -6.40
N ILE A 327 -5.26 -1.88 -5.50
CA ILE A 327 -6.30 -2.40 -4.61
C ILE A 327 -7.59 -1.72 -5.03
N ASP A 328 -8.50 -2.45 -5.64
CA ASP A 328 -9.82 -1.91 -5.99
C ASP A 328 -10.67 -1.89 -4.71
N THR A 329 -11.22 -0.73 -4.37
CA THR A 329 -12.10 -0.57 -3.21
C THR A 329 -13.53 -0.53 -3.69
N TYR A 330 -14.36 -1.38 -3.11
CA TYR A 330 -15.77 -1.50 -3.44
C TYR A 330 -16.63 -1.33 -2.20
N VAL A 331 -17.68 -0.51 -2.30
CA VAL A 331 -18.68 -0.37 -1.25
C VAL A 331 -19.70 -1.50 -1.41
N GLN A 332 -19.85 -2.32 -0.38
CA GLN A 332 -20.75 -3.47 -0.37
C GLN A 332 -21.82 -3.27 0.71
N ASP A 333 -23.05 -3.70 0.42
CA ASP A 333 -24.07 -3.87 1.46
C ASP A 333 -23.71 -5.10 2.30
N ALA A 334 -23.62 -4.90 3.62
CA ALA A 334 -23.30 -5.92 4.60
C ALA A 334 -24.40 -6.07 5.67
N GLY A 335 -25.66 -6.08 5.26
CA GLY A 335 -26.82 -6.20 6.15
C GLY A 335 -27.39 -4.84 6.51
N GLY A 336 -27.66 -4.00 5.50
CA GLY A 336 -28.17 -2.64 5.68
C GLY A 336 -27.08 -1.58 5.89
N GLU A 337 -25.85 -1.99 6.22
CA GLU A 337 -24.69 -1.10 6.32
C GLU A 337 -23.80 -1.16 5.08
N GLN A 338 -23.38 0.00 4.58
CA GLN A 338 -22.40 0.10 3.50
C GLN A 338 -20.99 -0.01 4.06
N ARG A 339 -20.26 -1.06 3.68
CA ARG A 339 -18.87 -1.32 4.15
C ARG A 339 -17.90 -1.44 2.98
N PRO A 340 -16.69 -0.87 3.09
CA PRO A 340 -15.67 -1.06 2.07
C PRO A 340 -15.17 -2.51 2.07
N GLY A 341 -14.90 -3.02 0.88
CA GLY A 341 -14.18 -4.26 0.61
C GLY A 341 -13.02 -3.98 -0.33
N PHE A 342 -11.95 -4.77 -0.19
CA PHE A 342 -10.68 -4.52 -0.84
C PHE A 342 -10.26 -5.72 -1.69
N GLN A 343 -10.07 -5.48 -2.99
CA GLN A 343 -9.66 -6.47 -3.97
C GLN A 343 -8.27 -6.10 -4.52
N PRO A 344 -7.16 -6.71 -4.04
CA PRO A 344 -5.86 -6.54 -4.67
C PRO A 344 -5.84 -7.17 -6.08
N VAL A 345 -5.57 -6.39 -7.12
CA VAL A 345 -5.57 -6.83 -8.52
C VAL A 345 -4.18 -6.64 -9.15
N PRO A 346 -3.31 -7.66 -9.12
CA PRO A 346 -2.07 -7.72 -9.91
C PRO A 346 -2.35 -8.29 -11.31
N CYS A 347 -1.30 -8.52 -12.10
CA CYS A 347 -1.38 -9.45 -13.23
C CYS A 347 -1.80 -10.84 -12.73
N MET A 348 -2.76 -11.46 -13.41
CA MET A 348 -3.22 -12.80 -13.06
C MET A 348 -2.36 -13.92 -13.63
N HIS A 349 -1.38 -13.61 -14.49
CA HIS A 349 -0.56 -14.61 -15.18
C HIS A 349 -1.42 -15.73 -15.82
N CYS A 350 -2.48 -15.33 -16.52
CA CYS A 350 -3.44 -16.21 -17.20
C CYS A 350 -2.76 -17.22 -18.11
N GLU A 351 -3.00 -18.52 -17.94
CA GLU A 351 -2.45 -19.55 -18.84
C GLU A 351 -2.99 -19.39 -20.27
N GLN A 352 -4.26 -19.03 -20.40
CA GLN A 352 -4.87 -18.62 -21.67
C GLN A 352 -4.88 -17.09 -21.75
N ALA A 353 -3.69 -16.48 -21.76
CA ALA A 353 -3.54 -15.02 -21.73
C ALA A 353 -4.03 -14.36 -23.03
N PRO A 354 -5.15 -13.60 -23.01
CA PRO A 354 -5.60 -12.88 -24.20
C PRO A 354 -4.62 -11.77 -24.62
N CYS A 355 -3.80 -11.30 -23.69
CA CYS A 355 -2.86 -10.20 -23.92
C CYS A 355 -1.57 -10.59 -24.67
N GLU A 356 -1.32 -11.88 -24.89
CA GLU A 356 -0.15 -12.37 -25.65
C GLU A 356 -0.35 -12.42 -27.17
N PRO A 357 -1.39 -13.10 -27.71
CA PRO A 357 -1.54 -13.26 -29.15
C PRO A 357 -1.77 -11.94 -29.88
N VAL A 358 -2.19 -10.89 -29.17
CA VAL A 358 -2.39 -9.54 -29.70
C VAL A 358 -1.10 -8.72 -29.80
N CYS A 359 0.04 -9.24 -29.33
CA CYS A 359 1.32 -8.55 -29.42
C CYS A 359 2.01 -8.86 -30.76
N PRO A 360 2.10 -7.91 -31.71
CA PRO A 360 2.62 -8.20 -33.06
C PRO A 360 4.12 -8.53 -33.10
N VAL A 361 4.84 -8.26 -32.01
CA VAL A 361 6.29 -8.45 -31.90
C VAL A 361 6.67 -9.50 -30.85
N ALA A 362 5.70 -10.22 -30.29
CA ALA A 362 5.91 -11.21 -29.24
C ALA A 362 6.69 -10.67 -28.02
N ALA A 363 6.39 -9.43 -27.60
CA ALA A 363 6.97 -8.85 -26.38
C ALA A 363 6.31 -9.37 -25.10
N SER A 364 5.20 -10.09 -25.20
CA SER A 364 4.56 -10.81 -24.10
C SER A 364 4.40 -12.26 -24.49
N VAL A 365 4.97 -13.16 -23.71
CA VAL A 365 5.02 -14.61 -23.95
C VAL A 365 4.98 -15.36 -22.63
N HIS A 366 4.49 -16.59 -22.64
CA HIS A 366 4.64 -17.49 -21.51
C HIS A 366 6.04 -18.11 -21.44
N ASP A 367 6.53 -18.31 -20.23
CA ASP A 367 7.65 -19.22 -19.98
C ASP A 367 7.16 -20.64 -19.61
N HIS A 368 8.12 -21.55 -19.45
CA HIS A 368 7.86 -22.95 -19.10
C HIS A 368 7.45 -23.15 -17.63
N GLU A 369 7.45 -22.10 -16.81
CA GLU A 369 7.02 -22.13 -15.41
C GLU A 369 5.61 -21.55 -15.21
N GLY A 370 4.97 -21.10 -16.30
CA GLY A 370 3.62 -20.55 -16.32
C GLY A 370 3.55 -19.06 -16.02
N LEU A 371 4.66 -18.33 -16.07
CA LEU A 371 4.63 -16.87 -16.01
C LEU A 371 4.32 -16.30 -17.38
N ASN A 372 3.35 -15.39 -17.43
CA ASN A 372 3.32 -14.38 -18.47
C ASN A 372 4.54 -13.46 -18.31
N VAL A 373 5.49 -13.45 -19.24
CA VAL A 373 6.71 -12.63 -19.19
C VAL A 373 6.53 -11.42 -20.10
N GLN A 374 6.78 -10.22 -19.57
CA GLN A 374 6.82 -8.98 -20.35
C GLN A 374 8.28 -8.65 -20.67
N VAL A 375 8.66 -8.80 -21.93
CA VAL A 375 9.99 -8.48 -22.43
C VAL A 375 10.01 -7.01 -22.84
N TYR A 376 10.53 -6.15 -21.96
CA TYR A 376 10.42 -4.69 -22.08
C TYR A 376 11.07 -4.14 -23.36
N ASN A 377 12.28 -4.59 -23.69
CA ASN A 377 13.06 -4.12 -24.84
C ASN A 377 12.48 -4.55 -26.21
N ARG A 378 11.57 -5.53 -26.24
CA ARG A 378 10.88 -5.96 -27.46
C ARG A 378 9.58 -5.18 -27.69
N CYS A 379 9.06 -4.50 -26.67
CA CYS A 379 7.80 -3.78 -26.76
C CYS A 379 7.93 -2.55 -27.66
N ILE A 380 7.11 -2.48 -28.71
CA ILE A 380 7.04 -1.32 -29.62
C ILE A 380 5.87 -0.37 -29.29
N GLY A 381 5.21 -0.56 -28.15
CA GLY A 381 4.20 0.37 -27.65
C GLY A 381 2.85 0.40 -28.37
N THR A 382 2.43 -0.70 -29.01
CA THR A 382 1.09 -0.76 -29.66
C THR A 382 -0.08 -0.70 -28.69
N ARG A 383 0.15 -1.03 -27.40
CA ARG A 383 -0.83 -1.02 -26.30
C ARG A 383 -2.02 -1.97 -26.46
N PHE A 384 -2.09 -2.78 -27.52
CA PHE A 384 -3.22 -3.70 -27.72
C PHE A 384 -3.31 -4.76 -26.60
N CYS A 385 -2.17 -5.20 -26.05
CA CYS A 385 -2.16 -6.09 -24.90
C CYS A 385 -2.88 -5.50 -23.67
N GLN A 386 -2.88 -4.18 -23.48
CA GLN A 386 -3.65 -3.49 -22.44
C GLN A 386 -5.15 -3.60 -22.69
N SER A 387 -5.59 -3.32 -23.92
CA SER A 387 -7.01 -3.39 -24.30
C SER A 387 -7.56 -4.80 -24.12
N ASN A 388 -6.81 -5.82 -24.58
CA ASN A 388 -7.25 -7.21 -24.53
C ASN A 388 -7.11 -7.86 -23.14
N CYS A 389 -6.38 -7.24 -22.21
CA CYS A 389 -6.33 -7.72 -20.84
C CYS A 389 -7.67 -7.42 -20.13
N PRO A 390 -8.43 -8.42 -19.68
CA PRO A 390 -9.75 -8.18 -19.07
C PRO A 390 -9.62 -7.40 -17.76
N TYR A 391 -8.55 -7.61 -17.00
CA TYR A 391 -8.28 -6.94 -15.72
C TYR A 391 -7.70 -5.53 -15.84
N LYS A 392 -7.30 -5.12 -17.05
CA LYS A 392 -6.63 -3.82 -17.32
C LYS A 392 -5.44 -3.58 -16.38
N VAL A 393 -4.60 -4.59 -16.16
CA VAL A 393 -3.43 -4.58 -15.23
C VAL A 393 -2.09 -4.36 -15.94
N ARG A 394 -2.12 -4.12 -17.25
CA ARG A 394 -0.94 -3.70 -17.99
C ARG A 394 -0.87 -2.17 -18.01
N ARG A 395 0.27 -1.61 -17.64
CA ARG A 395 0.54 -0.17 -17.52
C ARG A 395 1.46 0.30 -18.62
N PHE A 396 1.27 1.50 -19.13
CA PHE A 396 2.02 1.99 -20.29
C PHE A 396 2.82 3.24 -19.94
N ASN A 397 4.12 3.23 -20.25
CA ASN A 397 4.95 4.41 -20.14
C ASN A 397 4.62 5.41 -21.26
N PHE A 398 3.69 6.34 -21.02
CA PHE A 398 3.35 7.38 -22.00
C PHE A 398 4.51 8.33 -22.26
N PHE A 399 5.26 8.65 -21.21
CA PHE A 399 6.44 9.51 -21.21
C PHE A 399 7.65 8.77 -20.65
N GLY A 400 8.83 9.38 -20.74
CA GLY A 400 10.04 8.88 -20.08
C GLY A 400 10.01 9.18 -18.59
N TYR A 401 9.06 8.58 -17.85
CA TYR A 401 8.84 8.87 -16.43
C TYR A 401 10.09 8.60 -15.59
N ALA A 402 10.77 7.48 -15.85
CA ALA A 402 12.02 7.13 -15.17
C ALA A 402 13.20 8.06 -15.51
N ASP A 403 13.18 8.73 -16.67
CA ASP A 403 14.22 9.67 -17.12
C ASP A 403 13.91 11.12 -16.68
N GLY A 404 12.88 11.33 -15.86
CA GLY A 404 12.45 12.64 -15.39
C GLY A 404 11.79 13.52 -16.46
N GLN A 405 11.31 12.94 -17.58
CA GLN A 405 10.43 13.66 -18.49
C GLN A 405 9.13 14.00 -17.74
N GLU A 406 8.63 15.24 -17.89
CA GLU A 406 7.58 15.90 -17.08
C GLU A 406 8.00 16.29 -15.65
N TYR A 407 8.64 15.39 -14.90
CA TYR A 407 9.04 15.64 -13.51
C TYR A 407 10.56 15.54 -13.33
N LYS A 408 11.29 16.63 -13.65
CA LYS A 408 12.78 16.67 -13.67
C LYS A 408 13.46 16.09 -12.43
N ASN A 409 12.84 16.23 -11.25
CA ASN A 409 13.40 15.74 -10.00
C ASN A 409 13.51 14.20 -9.96
N GLN A 410 12.72 13.47 -10.74
CA GLN A 410 12.80 12.00 -10.85
C GLN A 410 14.06 11.52 -11.60
N GLY A 411 14.65 12.37 -12.45
CA GLY A 411 15.90 12.07 -13.16
C GLY A 411 17.17 12.45 -12.39
N ALA A 412 17.06 12.82 -11.11
CA ALA A 412 18.22 13.20 -10.31
C ALA A 412 19.16 11.99 -10.10
N PRO A 413 20.50 12.16 -10.23
CA PRO A 413 21.44 11.04 -10.09
C PRO A 413 21.33 10.26 -8.79
N VAL A 414 20.95 10.93 -7.69
CA VAL A 414 20.76 10.27 -6.38
C VAL A 414 19.60 9.27 -6.37
N LEU A 415 18.57 9.47 -7.21
CA LEU A 415 17.44 8.55 -7.29
C LEU A 415 17.78 7.27 -8.06
N ALA A 416 18.77 7.31 -8.95
CA ALA A 416 19.23 6.10 -9.63
C ALA A 416 19.75 5.04 -8.64
N ALA A 417 20.29 5.46 -7.48
CA ALA A 417 20.73 4.55 -6.42
C ALA A 417 19.58 3.84 -5.69
N GLN A 418 18.33 4.30 -5.85
CA GLN A 418 17.14 3.66 -5.28
C GLN A 418 16.63 2.51 -6.14
N HIS A 419 17.04 2.45 -7.42
CA HIS A 419 16.56 1.42 -8.33
C HIS A 419 17.17 0.06 -7.99
N ASN A 420 16.32 -0.96 -8.00
CA ASN A 420 16.73 -2.36 -7.94
C ASN A 420 17.59 -2.70 -9.18
N PRO A 421 18.85 -3.11 -9.01
CA PRO A 421 19.76 -3.41 -10.13
C PRO A 421 19.34 -4.65 -10.93
N GLU A 422 18.53 -5.54 -10.34
CA GLU A 422 18.07 -6.77 -10.99
C GLU A 422 16.80 -6.55 -11.84
N VAL A 423 16.26 -5.33 -11.88
CA VAL A 423 15.05 -4.99 -12.63
C VAL A 423 15.34 -3.88 -13.64
N THR A 424 14.99 -4.11 -14.90
CA THR A 424 15.11 -3.10 -15.96
C THR A 424 14.38 -1.82 -15.56
N VAL A 425 15.02 -0.65 -15.70
CA VAL A 425 14.36 0.66 -15.66
C VAL A 425 13.79 0.92 -17.06
N ARG A 426 12.47 1.14 -17.17
CA ARG A 426 11.81 1.15 -18.48
C ARG A 426 11.85 2.54 -19.11
N ALA A 427 12.04 2.53 -20.42
CA ALA A 427 11.94 3.73 -21.25
C ALA A 427 10.46 4.05 -21.58
N ARG A 428 10.26 5.24 -22.16
CA ARG A 428 9.00 5.62 -22.80
C ARG A 428 8.56 4.60 -23.84
N GLY A 429 7.25 4.43 -23.99
CA GLY A 429 6.66 3.63 -25.07
C GLY A 429 6.61 2.13 -24.78
N VAL A 430 6.88 1.73 -23.54
CA VAL A 430 6.94 0.31 -23.14
C VAL A 430 5.79 -0.04 -22.19
N MET A 431 5.19 -1.20 -22.42
CA MET A 431 4.20 -1.79 -21.52
C MET A 431 4.88 -2.50 -20.35
N GLU A 432 4.25 -2.40 -19.19
CA GLU A 432 4.63 -3.04 -17.94
C GLU A 432 3.46 -3.80 -17.33
N LYS A 433 3.75 -4.69 -16.39
CA LYS A 433 2.78 -5.44 -15.60
C LYS A 433 3.49 -6.08 -14.41
N CYS A 434 2.73 -6.51 -13.40
CA CYS A 434 3.25 -7.43 -12.39
C CYS A 434 3.86 -8.68 -13.05
N THR A 435 5.07 -9.06 -12.65
CA THR A 435 5.85 -10.18 -13.18
C THR A 435 6.02 -11.31 -12.16
N TYR A 436 5.23 -11.31 -11.08
CA TYR A 436 5.49 -12.14 -9.88
C TYR A 436 6.90 -11.95 -9.31
N CYS A 437 7.47 -10.75 -9.45
CA CYS A 437 8.84 -10.44 -9.03
C CYS A 437 9.84 -11.46 -9.62
N VAL A 438 9.83 -11.64 -10.94
CA VAL A 438 10.67 -12.61 -11.66
C VAL A 438 12.15 -12.53 -11.31
N GLN A 439 12.65 -11.37 -10.91
CA GLN A 439 14.01 -11.18 -10.40
C GLN A 439 14.27 -11.99 -9.12
N ARG A 440 13.29 -12.09 -8.21
CA ARG A 440 13.37 -12.89 -6.98
C ARG A 440 13.26 -14.38 -7.27
N ILE A 441 12.35 -14.77 -8.17
CA ILE A 441 12.25 -16.15 -8.67
C ILE A 441 13.60 -16.58 -9.28
N SER A 442 14.17 -15.73 -10.15
CA SER A 442 15.42 -16.02 -10.84
C SER A 442 16.60 -16.09 -9.87
N ALA A 443 16.65 -15.23 -8.85
CA ALA A 443 17.69 -15.28 -7.82
C ALA A 443 17.64 -16.59 -6.99
N ALA A 444 16.45 -17.00 -6.55
CA ALA A 444 16.26 -18.28 -5.87
C ALA A 444 16.61 -19.46 -6.77
N ARG A 445 16.16 -19.44 -8.04
CA ARG A 445 16.48 -20.49 -9.02
C ARG A 445 17.98 -20.65 -9.20
N ARG A 446 18.72 -19.55 -9.40
CA ARG A 446 20.19 -19.57 -9.53
C ARG A 446 20.87 -20.16 -8.29
N THR A 447 20.30 -19.95 -7.10
CA THR A 447 20.84 -20.49 -5.84
C THR A 447 20.57 -21.98 -5.75
N ALA A 448 19.33 -22.39 -5.98
CA ALA A 448 18.92 -23.80 -5.98
C ALA A 448 19.67 -24.64 -7.02
N GLU A 449 19.86 -24.11 -8.25
CA GLU A 449 20.65 -24.77 -9.30
C GLU A 449 22.13 -24.95 -8.92
N LYS A 450 22.75 -23.96 -8.25
CA LYS A 450 24.14 -24.08 -7.76
C LYS A 450 24.28 -25.16 -6.68
N GLU A 451 23.22 -25.36 -5.91
CA GLU A 451 23.15 -26.32 -4.81
C GLU A 451 22.58 -27.68 -5.27
N ASP A 452 22.33 -27.86 -6.58
CA ASP A 452 21.74 -29.06 -7.18
C ASP A 452 20.45 -29.53 -6.48
N ARG A 453 19.57 -28.57 -6.15
CA ARG A 453 18.29 -28.82 -5.50
C ARG A 453 17.16 -28.04 -6.16
N ARG A 454 15.92 -28.39 -5.81
CA ARG A 454 14.76 -27.53 -6.10
C ARG A 454 14.69 -26.35 -5.14
N ILE A 455 14.00 -25.31 -5.59
CA ILE A 455 13.58 -24.18 -4.76
C ILE A 455 12.63 -24.72 -3.67
N GLY A 456 12.92 -24.38 -2.42
CA GLY A 456 12.11 -24.77 -1.27
C GLY A 456 10.85 -23.92 -1.13
N GLU A 457 9.86 -24.42 -0.38
CA GLU A 457 8.68 -23.62 -0.04
C GLU A 457 9.10 -22.40 0.81
N GLY A 458 8.59 -21.22 0.46
CA GLY A 458 8.94 -19.97 1.13
C GLY A 458 10.32 -19.39 0.77
N GLU A 459 11.12 -20.03 -0.08
CA GLU A 459 12.41 -19.47 -0.54
C GLU A 459 12.21 -18.30 -1.52
N VAL A 460 11.10 -18.31 -2.28
CA VAL A 460 10.68 -17.17 -3.11
C VAL A 460 9.54 -16.43 -2.42
N VAL A 461 9.84 -15.26 -1.89
CA VAL A 461 8.85 -14.34 -1.32
C VAL A 461 8.75 -13.09 -2.18
N THR A 462 7.59 -12.87 -2.79
CA THR A 462 7.36 -11.68 -3.63
C THR A 462 7.34 -10.39 -2.80
N ALA A 463 7.59 -9.24 -3.42
CA ALA A 463 7.57 -7.96 -2.71
C ALA A 463 6.20 -7.64 -2.09
N CYS A 464 5.11 -7.91 -2.83
CA CYS A 464 3.76 -7.70 -2.30
C CYS A 464 3.41 -8.66 -1.15
N GLN A 465 3.87 -9.92 -1.18
CA GLN A 465 3.72 -10.89 -0.09
C GLN A 465 4.49 -10.46 1.16
N SER A 466 5.79 -10.14 1.01
CA SER A 466 6.64 -9.75 2.15
C SER A 466 6.19 -8.46 2.84
N ALA A 467 5.59 -7.52 2.10
CA ALA A 467 5.10 -6.27 2.65
C ALA A 467 3.68 -6.34 3.24
N CYS A 468 2.94 -7.43 3.04
CA CYS A 468 1.55 -7.53 3.48
C CYS A 468 1.49 -7.81 5.00
N PRO A 469 1.04 -6.85 5.84
CA PRO A 469 1.07 -7.03 7.29
C PRO A 469 0.08 -8.10 7.77
N THR A 470 -1.03 -8.29 7.04
CA THR A 470 -2.05 -9.31 7.35
C THR A 470 -1.77 -10.65 6.69
N ARG A 471 -0.67 -10.76 5.91
CA ARG A 471 -0.29 -11.96 5.16
C ARG A 471 -1.39 -12.47 4.22
N ALA A 472 -2.16 -11.57 3.62
CA ALA A 472 -3.24 -11.90 2.70
C ALA A 472 -2.77 -12.47 1.35
N ILE A 473 -1.52 -12.22 0.94
CA ILE A 473 -0.99 -12.64 -0.37
C ILE A 473 -0.09 -13.85 -0.16
N HIS A 474 -0.42 -14.97 -0.79
CA HIS A 474 0.38 -16.20 -0.76
C HIS A 474 0.91 -16.49 -2.16
N PHE A 475 2.21 -16.73 -2.28
CA PHE A 475 2.87 -17.05 -3.55
C PHE A 475 3.72 -18.31 -3.38
N GLY A 476 3.72 -19.18 -4.39
CA GLY A 476 4.40 -20.48 -4.34
C GLY A 476 4.20 -21.32 -5.60
N ASP A 477 4.75 -22.53 -5.56
CA ASP A 477 4.68 -23.50 -6.66
C ASP A 477 3.41 -24.38 -6.57
N LEU A 478 2.56 -24.37 -7.58
CA LEU A 478 1.35 -25.21 -7.66
C LEU A 478 1.63 -26.69 -7.82
N ASN A 479 2.81 -27.06 -8.32
CA ASN A 479 3.17 -28.47 -8.44
C ASN A 479 3.46 -29.11 -7.07
N ARG A 480 3.59 -28.29 -6.02
CA ARG A 480 3.75 -28.73 -4.63
C ARG A 480 2.41 -28.76 -3.91
N ALA A 481 2.04 -29.90 -3.35
CA ALA A 481 0.80 -30.04 -2.58
C ALA A 481 0.85 -29.31 -1.22
N ASP A 482 2.05 -29.10 -0.67
CA ASP A 482 2.27 -28.44 0.62
C ASP A 482 2.39 -26.91 0.51
N SER A 483 2.40 -26.34 -0.70
CA SER A 483 2.49 -24.89 -0.88
C SER A 483 1.19 -24.19 -0.49
N ASP A 484 1.32 -22.94 -0.02
CA ASP A 484 0.15 -22.13 0.37
C ASP A 484 -0.88 -21.99 -0.77
N PRO A 485 -0.50 -21.60 -2.02
CA PRO A 485 -1.48 -21.50 -3.10
C PRO A 485 -2.18 -22.82 -3.41
N SER A 486 -1.49 -23.97 -3.35
CA SER A 486 -2.10 -25.27 -3.61
C SER A 486 -3.16 -25.64 -2.57
N ARG A 487 -2.89 -25.36 -1.29
CA ARG A 487 -3.85 -25.60 -0.19
C ARG A 487 -5.03 -24.63 -0.27
N LEU A 488 -4.77 -23.34 -0.42
CA LEU A 488 -5.82 -22.31 -0.43
C LEU A 488 -6.75 -22.44 -1.64
N ARG A 489 -6.28 -22.98 -2.76
CA ARG A 489 -7.13 -23.28 -3.93
C ARG A 489 -8.13 -24.41 -3.72
N GLN A 490 -7.98 -25.20 -2.66
CA GLN A 490 -8.91 -26.25 -2.29
C GLN A 490 -10.02 -25.76 -1.34
N GLU A 491 -9.89 -24.54 -0.82
CA GLU A 491 -10.86 -23.95 0.09
C GLU A 491 -12.24 -23.77 -0.58
N PRO A 492 -13.36 -24.04 0.12
CA PRO A 492 -14.71 -23.93 -0.43
C PRO A 492 -15.05 -22.60 -1.09
N HIS A 493 -14.47 -21.54 -0.55
CA HIS A 493 -14.69 -20.16 -0.96
C HIS A 493 -13.57 -19.66 -1.87
N HIS A 494 -12.81 -20.55 -2.52
CA HIS A 494 -11.92 -20.20 -3.60
C HIS A 494 -12.71 -19.69 -4.83
N TYR A 495 -12.14 -18.72 -5.55
CA TYR A 495 -12.64 -18.32 -6.87
C TYR A 495 -11.56 -17.70 -7.76
N ALA A 496 -11.82 -17.72 -9.07
CA ALA A 496 -11.04 -17.00 -10.07
C ALA A 496 -11.77 -15.72 -10.49
N LEU A 497 -11.10 -14.57 -10.42
CA LEU A 497 -11.67 -13.30 -10.86
C LEU A 497 -11.95 -13.34 -12.38
N LEU A 498 -13.19 -13.04 -12.77
CA LEU A 498 -13.67 -13.19 -14.16
C LEU A 498 -13.43 -14.61 -14.71
N GLY A 499 -13.61 -15.64 -13.88
CA GLY A 499 -13.41 -17.04 -14.24
C GLY A 499 -14.22 -17.49 -15.45
N HIS A 500 -15.39 -16.90 -15.67
CA HIS A 500 -16.28 -17.17 -16.81
C HIS A 500 -15.62 -16.89 -18.19
N LEU A 501 -14.54 -16.09 -18.25
CA LEU A 501 -13.82 -15.81 -19.50
C LEU A 501 -12.87 -16.92 -19.95
N GLY A 502 -12.65 -17.96 -19.13
CA GLY A 502 -11.77 -19.08 -19.49
C GLY A 502 -10.29 -18.72 -19.60
N THR A 503 -9.84 -17.59 -19.06
CA THR A 503 -8.42 -17.16 -19.14
C THR A 503 -7.47 -18.02 -18.30
N LYS A 504 -8.00 -18.88 -17.42
CA LYS A 504 -7.26 -19.74 -16.48
C LYS A 504 -6.20 -18.96 -15.68
N PRO A 505 -6.63 -18.02 -14.81
CA PRO A 505 -5.71 -17.16 -14.05
C PRO A 505 -4.90 -17.96 -13.01
N ARG A 506 -3.61 -17.62 -12.88
CA ARG A 506 -2.72 -18.13 -11.83
C ARG A 506 -2.73 -17.32 -10.54
N THR A 507 -3.19 -16.07 -10.59
CA THR A 507 -3.65 -15.38 -9.38
C THR A 507 -5.10 -15.71 -9.16
N THR A 508 -5.41 -16.36 -8.05
CA THR A 508 -6.78 -16.64 -7.61
C THR A 508 -7.05 -16.04 -6.23
N TYR A 509 -8.29 -16.14 -5.77
CA TYR A 509 -8.74 -15.43 -4.58
C TYR A 509 -9.54 -16.34 -3.66
N LEU A 510 -9.58 -15.97 -2.39
CA LEU A 510 -10.60 -16.43 -1.45
C LEU A 510 -11.69 -15.35 -1.38
N LYS A 511 -12.96 -15.75 -1.53
CA LYS A 511 -14.13 -14.88 -1.38
C LYS A 511 -14.14 -14.29 0.03
N ARG A 512 -14.64 -13.06 0.18
CA ARG A 512 -14.65 -12.38 1.47
C ARG A 512 -15.65 -13.07 2.41
N VAL A 513 -15.25 -13.38 3.63
CA VAL A 513 -16.10 -14.03 4.62
C VAL A 513 -16.74 -13.01 5.56
N ARG A 514 -18.07 -13.10 5.73
CA ARG A 514 -18.84 -12.33 6.72
C ARG A 514 -19.20 -13.23 7.90
N ASN A 515 -18.84 -12.78 9.10
CA ASN A 515 -19.17 -13.45 10.36
C ASN A 515 -19.89 -12.45 11.31
N PRO A 516 -21.18 -12.16 11.05
CA PRO A 516 -21.96 -11.22 11.85
C PRO A 516 -22.26 -11.83 13.22
N ASN A 517 -22.42 -10.99 14.24
CA ASN A 517 -22.95 -11.48 15.51
C ASN A 517 -24.45 -11.79 15.34
N PRO A 518 -24.93 -13.01 15.63
CA PRO A 518 -26.34 -13.36 15.48
C PRO A 518 -27.29 -12.40 16.20
N ALA A 519 -26.88 -11.84 17.35
CA ALA A 519 -27.69 -10.89 18.11
C ALA A 519 -27.91 -9.53 17.42
N LEU A 520 -27.15 -9.21 16.36
CA LEU A 520 -27.26 -7.97 15.61
C LEU A 520 -28.01 -8.13 14.28
N GLU A 521 -28.27 -9.36 13.82
CA GLU A 521 -28.98 -9.59 12.55
C GLU A 521 -30.50 -9.47 12.69
N ASP A 522 -31.07 -9.79 13.85
CA ASP A 522 -32.53 -9.66 14.10
C ASP A 522 -32.99 -8.20 14.29
N SER A 523 -32.08 -7.22 14.23
CA SER A 523 -32.32 -5.80 14.54
C SER A 523 -32.35 -4.88 13.31
N ALA A 524 -32.12 -5.42 12.11
CA ALA A 524 -32.13 -4.70 10.82
C ALA A 524 -33.29 -5.20 9.95
#